data_AF-X5YIG4-F1
#
_entry.id   AF-X5YIG4-F1
#
_cell.length_a   1.000
_cell.length_b   1.000
_cell.length_c   1.000
_cell.angle_alpha   90.00
_cell.angle_beta   90.00
_cell.angle_gamma   90.00
#
_symmetry.space_group_name_H-M   'P 1'
#
loop_
_entity.id
_entity.type
_entity.pdbx_description
1 polymer ?
#
loop_
_entity_poly.entity_id
_entity_poly.type
_entity_poly.pdbx_seq_one_letter_code
_entity_poly.pdbx_strand_id
1 'polypeptide(L)'
;MNRQMQGLIAAACIAVIAGVGYYVWGEFSSYRARVAEEAEVESVRAELFDLAEAKSYEPEKVRMMCARLREKLETELKDNDMAKQAFVNCRVLRYAD
;
A
#
# COMPACT_ATOMS: atom_id res chain seq x y z
N MET A 1 -37.68 40.29 -13.11
CA MET A 1 -36.64 39.24 -13.25
C MET A 1 -37.34 37.92 -13.51
N ASN A 2 -37.13 37.30 -14.67
CA ASN A 2 -37.94 36.17 -15.13
C ASN A 2 -37.60 34.90 -14.35
N ARG A 3 -38.57 34.34 -13.60
CA ARG A 3 -38.38 33.14 -12.74
C ARG A 3 -37.79 31.93 -13.48
N GLN A 4 -37.98 31.84 -14.79
CA GLN A 4 -37.40 30.78 -15.62
C GLN A 4 -35.87 30.91 -15.77
N MET A 5 -35.33 32.12 -15.87
CA MET A 5 -33.87 32.33 -15.95
C MET A 5 -33.19 31.95 -14.62
N GLN A 6 -33.81 32.27 -13.49
CA GLN A 6 -33.29 31.92 -12.17
C GLN A 6 -33.29 30.39 -11.94
N GLY A 7 -34.34 29.69 -12.40
CA GLY A 7 -34.42 28.24 -12.31
C GLY A 7 -33.32 27.52 -13.11
N LEU A 8 -33.02 28.00 -14.32
CA LEU A 8 -31.97 27.43 -15.18
C LEU A 8 -30.58 27.61 -14.57
N ILE A 9 -30.31 28.79 -13.98
CA ILE A 9 -29.04 29.07 -13.31
C ILE A 9 -28.86 28.15 -12.10
N ALA A 10 -29.90 27.99 -11.26
CA ALA A 10 -29.84 27.11 -10.10
C ALA A 10 -29.58 25.64 -10.49
N ALA A 11 -30.22 25.15 -11.56
CA ALA A 11 -30.00 23.80 -12.06
C ALA A 11 -28.57 23.58 -12.57
N ALA A 12 -27.99 24.56 -13.27
CA ALA A 12 -26.62 24.49 -13.74
C ALA A 12 -25.60 24.43 -12.58
N CYS A 13 -25.80 25.22 -11.53
CA CYS A 13 -24.93 25.17 -10.34
C CYS A 13 -24.95 23.80 -9.65
N ILE A 14 -26.13 23.18 -9.52
CA ILE A 14 -26.26 21.84 -8.91
C ILE A 14 -25.55 20.78 -9.75
N ALA A 15 -25.69 20.83 -11.08
CA ALA A 15 -25.02 19.90 -11.98
C ALA A 15 -23.49 20.00 -11.89
N VAL A 16 -22.95 21.23 -11.81
CA VAL A 16 -21.51 21.46 -11.65
C VAL A 16 -21.02 20.96 -10.29
N ILE A 17 -21.73 21.26 -9.20
CA ILE A 17 -21.35 20.80 -7.85
C ILE A 17 -21.37 19.26 -7.77
N ALA A 18 -22.40 18.62 -8.33
CA ALA A 18 -22.49 17.17 -8.38
C ALA A 18 -21.37 16.54 -9.22
N GLY A 19 -21.04 17.13 -10.37
CA GLY A 19 -19.96 16.66 -11.24
C GLY A 19 -18.57 16.78 -10.58
N VAL A 20 -18.28 17.92 -9.95
CA VAL A 20 -17.01 18.13 -9.23
C VAL A 20 -16.93 17.22 -8.01
N GLY A 21 -18.02 17.07 -7.24
CA GLY A 21 -18.06 16.17 -6.10
C GLY A 21 -17.80 14.71 -6.46
N TYR A 22 -18.33 14.23 -7.59
CA TYR A 22 -18.09 12.87 -8.07
C TYR A 22 -16.63 12.64 -8.48
N TYR A 23 -16.02 13.63 -9.16
CA TYR A 23 -14.61 13.56 -9.58
C TYR A 23 -13.67 13.52 -8.37
N VAL A 24 -13.89 14.42 -7.40
CA VAL A 24 -13.07 14.51 -6.18
C VAL A 24 -13.24 13.26 -5.30
N TRP A 25 -14.42 12.65 -5.24
CA TRP A 25 -14.61 11.43 -4.45
C TRP A 25 -13.86 10.22 -5.01
N GLY A 26 -13.76 10.11 -6.34
CA GLY A 26 -12.92 9.09 -6.99
C GLY A 26 -11.42 9.27 -6.70
N GLU A 27 -10.96 10.52 -6.62
CA GLU A 27 -9.57 10.83 -6.25
C GLU A 27 -9.30 10.59 -4.76
N PHE A 28 -10.28 10.87 -3.89
CA PHE A 28 -10.16 10.63 -2.45
C PHE A 28 -10.17 9.14 -2.08
N SER A 29 -10.94 8.31 -2.79
CA SER A 29 -10.97 6.86 -2.57
C SER A 29 -9.68 6.20 -3.06
N SER A 30 -9.18 6.61 -4.22
CA SER A 30 -7.89 6.15 -4.74
C SER A 30 -6.71 6.63 -3.91
N TYR A 31 -6.74 7.86 -3.39
CA TYR A 31 -5.73 8.35 -2.44
C TYR A 31 -5.72 7.54 -1.14
N ARG A 32 -6.90 7.25 -0.55
CA ARG A 32 -7.00 6.40 0.64
C ARG A 32 -6.51 4.98 0.38
N ALA A 33 -6.80 4.41 -0.78
CA ALA A 33 -6.31 3.09 -1.16
C ALA A 33 -4.77 3.07 -1.26
N ARG A 34 -4.17 4.09 -1.87
CA ARG A 34 -2.71 4.24 -1.96
C ARG A 34 -2.06 4.45 -0.60
N VAL A 35 -2.65 5.27 0.27
CA VAL A 35 -2.13 5.49 1.63
C VAL A 35 -2.23 4.23 2.49
N ALA A 36 -3.30 3.44 2.34
CA ALA A 36 -3.43 2.15 3.01
C ALA A 36 -2.37 1.15 2.52
N GLU A 37 -2.14 1.11 1.20
CA GLU A 37 -1.10 0.27 0.59
C GLU A 37 0.32 0.67 1.05
N GLU A 38 0.62 1.98 1.10
CA GLU A 38 1.90 2.49 1.59
C GLU A 38 2.11 2.17 3.09
N ALA A 39 1.06 2.29 3.91
CA ALA A 39 1.13 1.95 5.33
C ALA A 39 1.34 0.44 5.56
N GLU A 40 0.72 -0.42 4.75
CA GLU A 40 0.91 -1.87 4.80
C GLU A 40 2.33 -2.26 4.36
N VAL A 41 2.84 -1.62 3.31
CA VAL A 41 4.24 -1.80 2.87
C VAL A 41 5.23 -1.37 3.96
N GLU A 42 4.96 -0.27 4.66
CA GLU A 42 5.78 0.21 5.75
C GLU A 42 5.73 -0.72 6.98
N SER A 43 4.55 -1.26 7.32
CA SER A 43 4.42 -2.23 8.41
C SER A 43 5.15 -3.53 8.11
N VAL A 44 5.01 -4.06 6.90
CA VAL A 44 5.73 -5.26 6.45
C VAL A 44 7.24 -5.02 6.43
N ARG A 45 7.68 -3.83 6.02
CA ARG A 45 9.09 -3.45 6.11
C ARG A 45 9.53 -3.45 7.57
N ALA A 46 8.80 -2.81 8.48
CA ALA A 46 9.15 -2.76 9.90
C ALA A 46 9.28 -4.16 10.51
N GLU A 47 8.36 -5.07 10.19
CA GLU A 47 8.41 -6.47 10.61
C GLU A 47 9.66 -7.19 10.12
N LEU A 48 10.05 -7.03 8.84
CA LEU A 48 11.28 -7.64 8.32
C LEU A 48 12.54 -7.08 8.99
N PHE A 49 12.54 -5.80 9.33
CA PHE A 49 13.66 -5.18 10.05
C PHE A 49 13.74 -5.68 11.50
N ASP A 50 12.60 -5.85 12.17
CA ASP A 50 12.54 -6.44 13.51
C ASP A 50 13.00 -7.91 13.50
N LEU A 51 12.53 -8.69 12.52
CA LEU A 51 12.92 -10.09 12.34
C LEU A 51 14.42 -10.26 12.04
N ALA A 52 15.02 -9.28 11.36
CA ALA A 52 16.45 -9.24 11.06
C ALA A 52 17.30 -8.61 12.19
N GLU A 53 16.68 -8.19 13.30
CA GLU A 53 17.30 -7.37 14.35
C GLU A 53 18.08 -6.18 13.77
N ALA A 54 17.53 -5.58 12.72
CA ALA A 54 18.14 -4.53 11.92
C ALA A 54 17.50 -3.18 12.24
N LYS A 55 18.32 -2.13 12.28
CA LYS A 55 17.79 -0.75 12.36
C LYS A 55 17.31 -0.32 10.99
N SER A 56 16.36 0.63 10.92
CA SER A 56 15.74 1.12 9.68
C SER A 56 16.71 1.58 8.59
N TYR A 57 17.95 1.92 8.95
CA TYR A 57 19.02 2.33 8.03
C TYR A 57 19.98 1.20 7.64
N GLU A 58 19.72 -0.05 8.03
CA GLU A 58 20.56 -1.23 7.76
C GLU A 58 19.87 -2.25 6.82
N PRO A 59 19.45 -1.87 5.60
CA PRO A 59 18.72 -2.76 4.70
C PRO A 59 19.54 -3.99 4.27
N GLU A 60 20.88 -3.92 4.33
CA GLU A 60 21.76 -5.05 4.01
C GLU A 60 21.58 -6.22 4.97
N LYS A 61 21.27 -5.97 6.25
CA LYS A 61 20.99 -7.05 7.22
C LYS A 61 19.71 -7.80 6.85
N VAL A 62 18.69 -7.06 6.44
CA VAL A 62 17.42 -7.64 5.97
C VAL A 62 17.65 -8.48 4.72
N ARG A 63 18.46 -8.01 3.75
CA ARG A 63 18.84 -8.79 2.57
C ARG A 63 19.55 -10.09 2.93
N MET A 64 20.53 -10.04 3.84
CA MET A 64 21.23 -11.25 4.30
C MET A 64 20.30 -12.22 5.02
N MET A 65 19.38 -11.73 5.84
CA MET A 65 18.35 -12.56 6.48
C MET A 65 17.45 -13.20 5.41
N CYS A 66 16.94 -12.44 4.43
CA CYS A 66 16.12 -12.97 3.35
C CYS A 66 16.85 -14.03 2.51
N ALA A 67 18.16 -13.86 2.27
CA ALA A 67 18.99 -14.86 1.58
C ALA A 67 19.12 -16.16 2.38
N ARG A 68 19.39 -16.08 3.69
CA ARG A 68 19.42 -17.25 4.58
C ARG A 68 18.05 -17.92 4.70
N LEU A 69 17.00 -17.12 4.73
CA LEU A 69 15.62 -17.60 4.79
C LEU A 69 15.29 -18.43 3.55
N ARG A 70 15.74 -18.02 2.35
CA ARG A 70 15.60 -18.78 1.11
C ARG A 70 16.25 -20.17 1.20
N GLU A 71 17.51 -20.22 1.62
CA GLU A 71 18.26 -21.49 1.76
C GLU A 71 17.57 -22.43 2.76
N LYS A 72 17.08 -21.87 3.87
CA LYS A 72 16.33 -22.64 4.88
C LYS A 72 14.94 -23.03 4.43
N LEU A 73 14.29 -22.25 3.56
CA LEU A 73 12.97 -22.58 3.01
C LEU A 73 12.99 -23.85 2.17
N GLU A 74 14.07 -24.05 1.42
CA GLU A 74 14.23 -25.22 0.54
C GLU A 74 14.57 -26.50 1.32
N THR A 75 15.04 -26.36 2.56
CA THR A 75 15.59 -27.46 3.37
C THR A 75 14.78 -27.71 4.64
N GLU A 76 14.87 -26.80 5.62
CA GLU A 76 14.37 -26.98 6.99
C GLU A 76 12.97 -26.39 7.23
N LEU A 77 12.61 -25.34 6.50
CA LEU A 77 11.40 -24.53 6.71
C LEU A 77 10.35 -24.68 5.62
N LYS A 78 10.47 -25.73 4.79
CA LYS A 78 9.60 -25.98 3.63
C LYS A 78 8.11 -26.05 3.97
N ASP A 79 7.77 -26.48 5.19
CA ASP A 79 6.39 -26.60 5.66
C ASP A 79 6.00 -25.50 6.64
N ASN A 80 6.88 -24.50 6.87
CA ASN A 80 6.61 -23.39 7.76
C ASN A 80 5.96 -22.23 6.99
N ASP A 81 4.66 -22.05 7.19
CA ASP A 81 3.89 -21.00 6.51
C ASP A 81 4.33 -19.59 6.88
N MET A 82 4.83 -19.37 8.09
CA MET A 82 5.40 -18.07 8.50
C MET A 82 6.70 -17.77 7.75
N ALA A 83 7.57 -18.78 7.58
CA ALA A 83 8.81 -18.61 6.82
C ALA A 83 8.52 -18.31 5.34
N LYS A 84 7.51 -18.98 4.76
CA LYS A 84 7.05 -18.71 3.38
C LYS A 84 6.53 -17.28 3.25
N GLN A 85 5.70 -16.84 4.20
CA GLN A 85 5.14 -15.49 4.20
C GLN A 85 6.24 -14.43 4.34
N ALA A 86 7.19 -14.62 5.25
CA ALA A 86 8.33 -13.73 5.39
C ALA A 86 9.19 -13.66 4.11
N PHE A 87 9.39 -14.78 3.41
CA PHE A 87 10.11 -14.78 2.13
C PHE A 87 9.32 -14.10 0.99
N VAL A 88 8.00 -14.25 0.95
CA VAL A 88 7.13 -13.51 0.03
C VAL A 88 7.26 -12.00 0.27
N ASN A 89 7.23 -11.57 1.54
CA ASN A 89 7.43 -10.18 1.92
C ASN A 89 8.81 -9.65 1.51
N CYS A 90 9.86 -10.45 1.69
CA CYS A 90 11.21 -10.14 1.18
C CYS A 90 11.23 -9.88 -0.33
N ARG A 91 10.50 -10.69 -1.13
CA ARG A 91 10.42 -10.53 -2.59
C ARG A 91 9.61 -9.30 -3.01
N VAL A 92 8.47 -9.06 -2.38
CA VAL A 92 7.61 -7.89 -2.67
C VAL A 92 8.37 -6.59 -2.42
N LEU A 93 9.17 -6.54 -1.35
CA LEU A 93 9.98 -5.38 -0.99
C LEU A 93 11.37 -5.32 -1.66
N ARG A 94 11.68 -6.27 -2.57
CA ARG A 94 12.95 -6.37 -3.31
C ARG A 94 14.19 -6.50 -2.42
N TYR A 95 14.05 -7.20 -1.29
CA TYR A 95 15.18 -7.64 -0.46
C TYR A 95 15.66 -9.05 -0.81
N ALA A 96 14.91 -9.79 -1.63
CA ALA A 96 15.30 -11.06 -2.21
C ALA A 96 14.87 -11.17 -3.68
N ASP A 97 15.70 -11.83 -4.48
CA ASP A 97 15.42 -12.25 -5.86
C ASP A 97 14.97 -13.71 -5.92
#